data_AF-A0A958YIF1-F1
#
_entry.id   AF-A0A958YIF1-F1
#
_cell.length_a   1.000
_cell.length_b   1.000
_cell.length_c   1.000
_cell.angle_alpha   90.00
_cell.angle_beta   90.00
_cell.angle_gamma   90.00
#
_symmetry.space_group_name_H-M   'P 1'
#
loop_
_entity.id
_entity.type
_entity.pdbx_description
1 polymer ?
#
loop_
_entity_poly.entity_id
_entity_poly.type
_entity_poly.pdbx_seq_one_letter_code
_entity_poly.pdbx_strand_id
1 'polypeptide(L)' 'FAPGSFLTALYRNQLFNYDTHSTHTFSESIKSLFNQPIQNTFSLRLQYYIDYASIKNVFQKKNS' A
#
# COMPACT_ATOMS: atom_id res chain seq x y z
N PHE A 1 -17.67 13.87 -12.68
CA PHE A 1 -17.13 13.26 -11.46
C PHE A 1 -15.96 14.12 -11.00
N ALA A 2 -16.06 14.76 -9.84
CA ALA A 2 -14.95 15.55 -9.30
C ALA A 2 -13.74 14.64 -9.06
N PRO A 3 -12.50 15.12 -9.24
CA PRO A 3 -11.32 14.42 -8.74
C PRO A 3 -11.38 14.46 -7.22
N GLY A 4 -12.11 13.52 -6.63
CA GLY A 4 -12.29 13.40 -5.18
C GLY A 4 -10.95 13.08 -4.51
N SER A 5 -10.84 13.41 -3.24
CA SER A 5 -9.71 12.95 -2.43
C SER A 5 -9.85 11.45 -2.17
N PHE A 6 -8.77 10.70 -2.35
CA PHE A 6 -8.75 9.25 -2.18
C PHE A 6 -7.83 8.85 -1.04
N LEU A 7 -8.32 8.00 -0.14
CA LEU A 7 -7.51 7.28 0.84
C LEU A 7 -7.43 5.82 0.40
N THR A 8 -6.21 5.34 0.16
CA THR A 8 -5.96 3.94 -0.22
C THR A 8 -5.19 3.26 0.91
N ALA A 9 -5.71 2.12 1.38
CA ALA A 9 -5.02 1.23 2.29
C ALA A 9 -4.75 -0.10 1.59
N LEU A 10 -3.52 -0.61 1.73
CA LEU A 10 -3.09 -1.88 1.16
C LEU A 10 -2.40 -2.71 2.24
N TYR A 11 -2.87 -3.95 2.39
CA TYR A 11 -2.21 -4.97 3.20
C TYR A 11 -1.74 -6.07 2.27
N ARG A 12 -0.44 -6.38 2.30
CA ARG A 12 0.17 -7.43 1.49
C ARG A 12 0.93 -8.39 2.37
N ASN A 13 0.59 -9.66 2.23
CA ASN A 13 1.34 -10.79 2.78
C ASN A 13 2.20 -11.41 1.67
N GLN A 14 3.52 -11.50 1.85
CA GLN A 14 4.44 -12.04 0.86
C GLN A 14 5.31 -13.17 1.47
N LEU A 15 5.25 -14.34 0.84
CA LEU A 15 6.21 -15.43 1.05
C LEU A 15 7.22 -15.42 -0.11
N PHE A 16 8.52 -15.47 0.19
CA PHE A 16 9.58 -15.42 -0.81
C PHE A 16 10.40 -16.72 -0.72
N ASN A 17 10.37 -17.53 -1.76
CA ASN A 17 11.11 -18.80 -1.82
C ASN A 17 11.74 -18.94 -3.21
N TYR A 18 13.08 -18.96 -3.25
CA TYR A 18 13.86 -19.30 -4.43
C TYR A 18 14.46 -20.68 -4.19
N ASP A 19 13.85 -21.73 -4.75
CA ASP A 19 14.39 -23.09 -4.71
C ASP A 19 14.33 -23.71 -6.11
N THR A 20 15.40 -24.40 -6.51
CA THR A 20 15.63 -24.91 -7.88
C THR A 20 15.46 -26.43 -8.02
N HIS A 21 15.11 -27.14 -6.94
CA HIS A 21 14.86 -28.59 -6.96
C HIS A 21 13.42 -28.89 -6.55
N SER A 22 12.54 -29.20 -7.49
CA SER A 22 11.07 -29.13 -7.30
C SER A 22 10.35 -30.44 -6.98
N THR A 23 10.98 -31.61 -7.14
CA THR A 23 10.23 -32.89 -7.16
C THR A 23 10.31 -33.69 -5.85
N HIS A 24 11.48 -33.80 -5.21
CA HIS A 24 11.62 -34.39 -3.87
C HIS A 24 11.34 -33.37 -2.74
N THR A 25 11.58 -32.10 -3.04
CA THR A 25 11.52 -31.01 -2.07
C THR A 25 10.11 -30.46 -1.87
N PHE A 26 9.11 -30.74 -2.72
CA PHE A 26 7.77 -30.11 -2.63
C PHE A 26 7.14 -30.19 -1.21
N SER A 27 7.19 -31.35 -0.56
CA SER A 27 6.67 -31.51 0.81
C SER A 27 7.52 -30.75 1.85
N GLU A 28 8.83 -30.69 1.64
CA GLU A 28 9.77 -29.95 2.50
C GLU A 28 9.70 -28.44 2.26
N SER A 29 9.46 -28.01 1.03
CA SER A 29 9.25 -26.63 0.60
C SER A 29 7.98 -26.09 1.23
N ILE A 30 6.88 -26.84 1.25
CA ILE A 30 5.67 -26.44 1.97
C ILE A 30 5.96 -26.24 3.46
N LYS A 31 6.67 -27.18 4.09
CA LYS A 31 7.04 -27.08 5.52
C LYS A 31 8.02 -25.93 5.80
N SER A 32 8.93 -25.67 4.88
CA SER A 32 9.91 -24.57 4.93
C SER A 32 9.23 -23.22 4.70
N LEU A 33 8.33 -23.11 3.73
CA LEU A 33 7.51 -21.92 3.45
C LEU A 33 6.74 -21.45 4.68
N PHE A 34 6.17 -22.38 5.46
CA PHE A 34 5.48 -22.05 6.71
C PHE A 34 6.42 -21.71 7.88
N ASN A 35 7.68 -22.17 7.85
CA ASN A 35 8.70 -21.82 8.83
C ASN A 35 9.49 -20.54 8.48
N GLN A 36 9.37 -20.05 7.25
CA GLN A 36 10.02 -18.83 6.82
C GLN A 36 9.32 -17.60 7.43
N PRO A 37 10.08 -16.56 7.81
CA PRO A 37 9.51 -15.33 8.34
C PRO A 37 8.63 -14.67 7.27
N ILE A 38 7.33 -14.60 7.58
CA ILE A 38 6.31 -14.02 6.71
C ILE A 38 6.48 -12.50 6.68
N GLN A 39 6.69 -11.93 5.48
CA GLN A 39 6.80 -10.49 5.32
C GLN A 39 5.41 -9.86 5.22
N ASN A 40 5.05 -9.09 6.25
CA ASN A 40 3.81 -8.34 6.32
C ASN A 40 4.09 -6.88 5.94
N THR A 41 3.53 -6.41 4.83
CA THR A 41 3.64 -5.01 4.39
C THR A 41 2.30 -4.31 4.52
N PHE A 42 2.29 -3.22 5.28
CA PHE A 42 1.15 -2.32 5.39
C PHE A 42 1.48 -0.99 4.70
N SER A 43 0.57 -0.49 3.86
CA SER A 43 0.78 0.74 3.08
C SER A 43 -0.46 1.61 3.09
N LEU A 44 -0.25 2.91 3.30
CA LEU A 44 -1.28 3.94 3.27
C LEU A 44 -0.91 5.02 2.26
N ARG A 45 -1.86 5.44 1.44
CA ARG A 45 -1.71 6.52 0.46
C ARG A 45 -2.88 7.49 0.57
N LEU A 46 -2.56 8.76 0.78
CA LEU A 46 -3.51 9.86 0.78
C LEU A 46 -3.30 10.72 -0.47
N GLN A 47 -4.33 10.85 -1.29
CA GLN A 47 -4.36 11.70 -2.48
C GLN A 47 -5.38 12.83 -2.23
N TYR A 48 -4.92 14.08 -2.25
CA TYR A 48 -5.78 15.26 -2.05
C TYR A 48 -5.46 16.31 -3.11
N TYR A 49 -6.49 16.98 -3.63
CA TYR A 49 -6.35 18.06 -4.61
C TYR A 49 -6.57 19.41 -3.92
N ILE A 50 -5.52 20.25 -3.91
CA ILE A 50 -5.57 21.59 -3.34
C ILE A 50 -5.88 22.58 -4.48
N ASP A 51 -7.03 23.25 -4.42
CA ASP A 51 -7.35 24.35 -5.33
C ASP A 51 -6.84 25.69 -4.77
N TYR A 52 -5.76 26.20 -5.36
CA TYR A 52 -5.10 27.44 -4.95
C TYR A 52 -5.98 28.69 -5.16
N ALA A 53 -6.87 28.69 -6.16
CA ALA A 53 -7.75 29.82 -6.45
C ALA A 53 -8.84 29.96 -5.38
N SER A 54 -9.44 28.84 -4.96
CA SER A 54 -10.40 28.80 -3.86
C SER A 54 -9.78 29.21 -2.52
N ILE A 55 -8.53 28.83 -2.26
CA ILE A 55 -7.80 29.18 -1.04
C ILE A 55 -7.56 30.68 -0.93
N LYS A 56 -7.14 31.34 -2.01
CA LYS A 56 -6.91 32.80 -2.04
C LYS A 56 -8.18 33.59 -1.70
N ASN A 57 -9.34 33.16 -2.19
CA ASN A 57 -10.61 33.81 -1.92
C ASN A 57 -11.04 33.69 -0.45
N VAL A 58 -10.75 32.56 0.20
CA VAL A 58 -11.06 32.35 1.63
C VAL A 58 -10.15 33.20 2.54
N PHE A 59 -8.87 33.34 2.19
CA PHE A 59 -7.95 34.19 2.96
C PHE A 59 -8.23 35.69 2.79
N GLN A 60 -8.66 36.14 1.61
CA GLN A 60 -9.02 37.55 1.41
C GLN A 60 -10.32 37.95 2.12
N LYS A 61 -11.30 37.03 2.19
CA LYS A 61 -12.57 37.29 2.89
C LYS A 61 -12.41 37.41 4.42
N LYS A 62 -11.28 36.95 4.97
CA LYS A 62 -10.98 37.00 6.41
C LYS A 62 -10.34 38.31 6.87
N ASN A 63 -9.92 39.16 5.93
CA ASN A 63 -9.27 40.45 6.19
C ASN A 63 -10.20 41.66 5.96
N SER A 64 -11.51 41.46 5.88
CA SER A 64 -12.52 42.52 5.84
C SER A 64 -13.53 42.38 6.96
#